data_AF-A0A843HTE7-F1
#
_entry.id   AF-A0A843HTE7-F1
#
_cell.length_a   1.000
_cell.length_b   1.000
_cell.length_c   1.000
_cell.angle_alpha   90.00
_cell.angle_beta   90.00
_cell.angle_gamma   90.00
#
_symmetry.space_group_name_H-M   'P 1'
#
loop_
_entity.id
_entity.type
_entity.pdbx_description
1 polymer ?
#
loop_
_entity_poly.entity_id
_entity_poly.type
_entity_poly.pdbx_seq_one_letter_code
_entity_poly.pdbx_strand_id
1 'polypeptide(L)'
;METIEVNIDYFKKCLKAISKDPARWPITGVYIHDDSDGYRHYVGTNGHILVHCREKTADKPLEKGLIIKPLYPLGTKRCLPCCPLMIVDEHTAILITDKKIACDIIDAEYPAYEKVMPKDPKPEMEYVWTSS
;
A
#
# COMPACT_ATOMS: atom_id res chain seq x y z
N MET A 1 2.02 -0.51 20.91
CA MET A 1 1.64 -1.41 19.81
C MET A 1 0.38 -0.86 19.20
N GLU A 2 0.50 -0.30 18.00
CA GLU A 2 -0.61 0.25 17.24
C GLU A 2 -1.12 -0.82 16.28
N THR A 3 -2.43 -0.85 16.00
CA THR A 3 -3.02 -1.78 15.04
C THR A 3 -3.91 -1.01 14.10
N ILE A 4 -3.72 -1.21 12.81
CA ILE A 4 -4.51 -0.56 11.76
C ILE A 4 -5.14 -1.62 10.87
N GLU A 5 -6.29 -1.32 10.26
CA GLU A 5 -6.81 -2.17 9.19
C GLU A 5 -6.15 -1.86 7.84
N VAL A 6 -5.74 -2.90 7.13
CA VAL A 6 -5.08 -2.81 5.82
C VAL A 6 -5.91 -3.55 4.78
N ASN A 7 -6.26 -2.85 3.70
CA ASN A 7 -6.90 -3.42 2.52
C ASN A 7 -5.88 -4.18 1.68
N ILE A 8 -5.98 -5.50 1.73
CA ILE A 8 -5.02 -6.42 1.11
C ILE A 8 -5.09 -6.36 -0.41
N ASP A 9 -6.26 -6.08 -0.98
CA ASP A 9 -6.41 -5.97 -2.43
C ASP A 9 -5.72 -4.72 -2.97
N TYR A 10 -5.83 -3.59 -2.26
CA TYR A 10 -5.15 -2.34 -2.62
C TYR A 10 -3.64 -2.45 -2.42
N PHE A 11 -3.23 -3.08 -1.32
CA PHE A 11 -1.83 -3.42 -1.09
C PHE A 11 -1.26 -4.26 -2.25
N LYS A 12 -1.95 -5.33 -2.64
CA LYS A 12 -1.54 -6.20 -3.77
C LYS A 12 -1.51 -5.48 -5.12
N LYS A 13 -2.43 -4.55 -5.38
CA LYS A 13 -2.39 -3.70 -6.58
C LYS A 13 -1.11 -2.84 -6.60
N CYS A 14 -0.80 -2.19 -5.48
CA CYS A 14 0.38 -1.34 -5.35
C CYS A 14 1.69 -2.13 -5.41
N LEU A 15 1.73 -3.34 -4.84
CA LEU A 15 2.90 -4.24 -4.90
C LEU A 15 3.37 -4.53 -6.34
N LYS A 16 2.49 -4.49 -7.34
CA LYS A 16 2.87 -4.72 -8.73
C LYS A 16 3.72 -3.58 -9.32
N ALA A 17 3.67 -2.40 -8.70
CA ALA A 17 4.30 -1.20 -9.20
C ALA A 17 5.59 -0.83 -8.46
N ILE A 18 5.96 -1.49 -7.36
CA ILE A 18 7.17 -1.17 -6.59
C ILE A 18 8.47 -1.50 -7.35
N SER A 19 9.57 -0.88 -6.94
CA SER A 19 10.91 -1.24 -7.41
C SER A 19 11.36 -2.61 -6.89
N LYS A 20 12.05 -3.38 -7.73
CA LYS A 20 12.78 -4.59 -7.34
C LYS A 20 14.26 -4.34 -7.09
N ASP A 21 14.74 -3.14 -7.40
CA ASP A 21 16.11 -2.73 -7.17
C ASP A 21 16.31 -2.31 -5.70
N PRO A 22 17.11 -3.06 -4.91
CA PRO A 22 17.34 -2.76 -3.50
C PRO A 22 18.07 -1.43 -3.26
N ALA A 23 18.78 -0.88 -4.26
CA ALA A 23 19.41 0.44 -4.12
C ALA A 23 18.37 1.56 -4.02
N ARG A 24 17.16 1.35 -4.55
CA ARG A 24 16.02 2.29 -4.48
C ARG A 24 15.12 1.97 -3.30
N TRP A 25 15.74 1.74 -2.16
CA TRP A 25 15.13 1.19 -0.95
C TRP A 25 13.79 1.80 -0.53
N PRO A 26 13.50 3.13 -0.60
CA PRO A 26 12.23 3.69 -0.12
C PRO A 26 11.03 3.23 -0.95
N ILE A 27 11.26 2.86 -2.21
CA ILE A 27 10.21 2.44 -3.15
C ILE A 27 10.23 0.94 -3.42
N THR A 28 10.91 0.16 -2.57
CA THR A 28 10.86 -1.31 -2.58
C THR A 28 9.71 -1.87 -1.75
N GLY A 29 8.88 -1.00 -1.17
CA GLY A 29 7.67 -1.35 -0.42
C GLY A 29 6.47 -0.51 -0.85
N VAL A 30 5.31 -0.83 -0.29
CA VAL A 30 4.08 -0.06 -0.47
C VAL A 30 4.02 0.98 0.65
N TYR A 31 3.84 2.24 0.27
CA TYR A 31 3.62 3.33 1.20
C TYR A 31 2.15 3.39 1.59
N ILE A 32 1.88 3.36 2.89
CA ILE A 32 0.57 3.47 3.51
C ILE A 32 0.57 4.71 4.39
N HIS A 33 -0.36 5.64 4.15
CA HIS A 33 -0.51 6.81 5.00
C HIS A 33 -1.96 7.28 4.99
N ASP A 34 -2.33 8.08 5.99
CA ASP A 34 -3.65 8.67 6.07
C ASP A 34 -3.58 10.18 5.83
N ASP A 35 -4.55 10.70 5.07
CA ASP A 35 -4.70 12.14 4.85
C ASP A 35 -5.61 12.79 5.91
N SER A 36 -5.65 14.12 5.93
CA SER A 36 -6.52 14.89 6.82
C SER A 36 -8.01 14.76 6.51
N ASP A 37 -8.35 14.27 5.32
CA ASP A 37 -9.72 14.10 4.83
C ASP A 37 -10.30 12.73 5.24
N GLY A 38 -9.52 11.92 5.97
CA GLY A 38 -9.93 10.62 6.49
C GLY A 38 -9.84 9.50 5.44
N TYR A 39 -8.96 9.63 4.46
CA TYR A 39 -8.64 8.56 3.51
C TYR A 39 -7.33 7.88 3.86
N ARG A 40 -7.32 6.56 3.73
CA ARG A 40 -6.11 5.74 3.75
C ARG A 40 -5.61 5.53 2.33
N HIS A 41 -4.35 5.86 2.10
CA HIS A 41 -3.70 5.84 0.81
C HIS A 41 -2.72 4.68 0.75
N TYR A 42 -2.73 3.97 -0.37
CA TYR A 42 -1.77 2.91 -0.70
C TYR A 42 -1.06 3.33 -1.97
N VAL A 43 0.27 3.39 -1.93
CA VAL A 43 1.07 3.89 -3.04
C VAL A 43 2.21 2.91 -3.32
N GLY A 44 2.33 2.50 -4.59
CA GLY A 44 3.48 1.76 -5.08
C GLY A 44 4.05 2.43 -6.33
N THR A 45 5.37 2.52 -6.43
CA THR A 45 6.02 3.04 -7.63
C THR A 45 7.40 2.44 -7.86
N ASN A 46 7.80 2.36 -9.13
CA ASN A 46 9.15 2.03 -9.56
C ASN A 46 9.83 3.22 -10.24
N GLY A 47 9.26 4.43 -10.11
CA GLY A 47 9.68 5.65 -10.78
C GLY A 47 9.25 5.78 -12.25
N HIS A 48 8.65 4.75 -12.85
CA HIS A 48 8.08 4.81 -14.20
C HIS A 48 6.56 4.66 -14.17
N ILE A 49 6.06 3.78 -13.31
CA ILE A 49 4.65 3.52 -13.08
C ILE A 49 4.35 3.87 -11.63
N LEU A 50 3.21 4.50 -11.41
CA LEU A 50 2.65 4.77 -10.10
C LEU A 50 1.27 4.12 -10.02
N VAL A 51 1.05 3.36 -8.97
CA VAL A 51 -0.28 2.85 -8.61
C VAL A 51 -0.64 3.48 -7.28
N HIS A 52 -1.80 4.12 -7.26
CA HIS A 52 -2.39 4.73 -6.07
C HIS A 52 -3.80 4.19 -5.90
N CYS A 53 -4.07 3.65 -4.72
CA CYS A 53 -5.41 3.27 -4.28
C CYS A 53 -5.72 4.04 -3.00
N ARG A 54 -6.99 4.39 -2.79
CA ARG A 54 -7.43 5.00 -1.53
C ARG A 54 -8.79 4.47 -1.11
N GLU A 55 -9.02 4.43 0.18
CA GLU A 55 -10.31 4.13 0.79
C GLU A 55 -10.60 5.10 1.93
N LYS A 56 -11.88 5.30 2.24
CA LYS A 56 -12.25 6.07 3.43
C LYS A 56 -11.93 5.22 4.65
N THR A 57 -11.14 5.76 5.57
CA THR A 57 -10.77 5.04 6.80
C THR A 57 -11.89 5.19 7.83
N ALA A 58 -12.26 4.08 8.47
CA ALA A 58 -13.14 4.08 9.65
C ALA A 58 -12.34 3.99 10.96
N ASP A 59 -11.04 3.74 10.85
CA ASP A 59 -10.12 3.48 11.96
C ASP A 59 -9.37 4.73 12.42
N LYS A 60 -8.60 4.57 13.51
CA LYS A 60 -7.62 5.57 13.95
C LYS A 60 -6.65 5.88 12.78
N PRO A 61 -6.42 7.17 12.48
CA PRO A 61 -5.44 7.56 11.49
C PRO A 61 -4.02 7.24 11.98
N LEU A 62 -3.16 6.87 11.04
CA LEU A 62 -1.73 6.71 11.22
C LEU A 62 -1.09 8.04 11.60
N GLU A 63 -0.29 8.04 12.65
CA GLU A 63 0.49 9.23 13.06
C GLU A 63 1.61 9.56 12.07
N LYS A 64 2.17 8.53 11.42
CA LYS A 64 3.20 8.63 10.38
C LYS A 64 2.92 7.58 9.31
N GLY A 65 3.20 7.93 8.06
CA GLY A 65 3.16 6.97 6.96
C GLY A 65 4.18 5.85 7.12
N LEU A 66 3.83 4.66 6.63
CA LEU A 66 4.61 3.43 6.74
C LEU A 66 4.97 2.91 5.36
N ILE A 67 6.19 2.41 5.18
CA ILE A 67 6.59 1.72 3.96
C ILE A 67 6.73 0.24 4.29
N ILE A 68 5.81 -0.59 3.80
CA ILE A 68 5.76 -2.02 4.13
C ILE A 68 6.33 -2.82 2.96
N LYS A 69 7.31 -3.68 3.23
CA LYS A 69 7.87 -4.57 2.21
C LYS A 69 6.85 -5.60 1.71
N PRO A 70 7.11 -6.22 0.54
CA PRO A 70 6.28 -7.31 0.02
C PRO A 70 6.08 -8.42 1.04
N LEU A 71 4.80 -8.71 1.28
CA LEU A 71 4.36 -9.75 2.19
C LEU A 71 4.38 -11.10 1.45
N TYR A 72 5.51 -11.81 1.51
CA TYR A 72 5.61 -13.17 0.99
C TYR A 72 5.18 -14.18 2.08
N PRO A 73 4.27 -15.14 1.79
CA PRO A 73 3.52 -15.36 0.55
C PRO A 73 2.03 -15.00 0.75
N LEU A 74 1.62 -13.75 0.49
CA LEU A 74 0.18 -13.42 0.34
C LEU A 74 -0.48 -14.05 -0.92
N GLY A 75 0.15 -15.08 -1.49
CA GLY A 75 0.00 -15.53 -2.86
C GLY A 75 -0.98 -16.67 -3.14
N THR A 76 -1.65 -17.32 -2.16
CA THR A 76 -2.37 -18.57 -2.51
C THR A 76 -3.72 -18.85 -1.85
N LYS A 77 -4.22 -18.01 -0.93
CA LYS A 77 -5.57 -18.19 -0.36
C LYS A 77 -6.33 -16.87 -0.32
N ARG A 78 -7.66 -16.93 -0.46
CA ARG A 78 -8.59 -15.81 -0.18
C ARG A 78 -8.20 -15.20 1.18
N CYS A 79 -7.40 -14.14 1.14
CA CYS A 79 -7.24 -13.29 2.31
C CYS A 79 -8.55 -12.52 2.45
N LEU A 80 -8.95 -12.22 3.68
CA LEU A 80 -10.02 -11.26 3.90
C LEU A 80 -9.64 -9.94 3.20
N PRO A 81 -10.61 -9.20 2.64
CA PRO A 81 -10.33 -7.97 1.89
C PRO A 81 -9.56 -6.96 2.75
N CYS A 82 -9.88 -6.91 4.04
CA CYS A 82 -9.19 -6.14 5.05
C CYS A 82 -8.61 -7.05 6.13
N CYS A 83 -7.41 -6.74 6.61
CA CYS A 83 -6.72 -7.50 7.66
C CYS A 83 -6.03 -6.53 8.64
N PRO A 84 -6.04 -6.80 9.96
CA PRO A 84 -5.29 -6.01 10.92
C PRO A 84 -3.78 -6.12 10.69
N LEU A 85 -3.09 -4.99 10.65
CA LEU A 85 -1.64 -4.88 10.67
C LEU A 85 -1.23 -4.30 12.03
N MET A 86 -0.55 -5.11 12.83
CA MET A 86 -0.02 -4.72 14.14
C MET A 86 1.41 -4.21 13.99
N ILE A 87 1.64 -2.96 14.35
CA ILE A 87 2.96 -2.33 14.36
C ILE A 87 3.63 -2.70 15.70
N VAL A 88 4.71 -3.46 15.61
CA VAL A 88 5.46 -3.94 16.78
C VAL A 88 6.49 -2.90 17.19
N ASP A 89 7.27 -2.41 16.22
CA ASP A 89 8.31 -1.39 16.36
C ASP A 89 8.52 -0.66 15.02
N GLU A 90 9.56 0.17 14.93
CA GLU A 90 9.88 0.99 13.74
C GLU A 90 10.29 0.18 12.50
N HIS A 91 10.61 -1.11 12.67
CA HIS A 91 11.12 -1.99 11.61
C HIS A 91 10.25 -3.22 11.37
N THR A 92 9.29 -3.49 12.25
CA THR A 92 8.53 -4.74 12.25
C THR A 92 7.03 -4.48 12.39
N ALA A 93 6.28 -5.05 11.46
CA ALA A 93 4.83 -5.19 11.57
C ALA A 93 4.41 -6.66 11.45
N ILE A 94 3.23 -6.98 11.95
CA ILE A 94 2.63 -8.31 11.86
C ILE A 94 1.27 -8.17 11.22
N LEU A 95 1.11 -8.72 10.02
CA LEU A 95 -0.19 -8.87 9.40
C LEU A 95 -0.93 -10.06 10.02
N ILE A 96 -2.13 -9.80 10.50
CA ILE A 96 -2.99 -10.78 11.18
C ILE A 96 -4.05 -11.25 10.19
N THR A 97 -3.86 -12.45 9.65
CA THR A 97 -4.85 -13.18 8.85
C THR A 97 -5.38 -14.37 9.67
N ASP A 98 -5.66 -15.51 9.02
CA ASP A 98 -5.68 -16.84 9.65
C ASP A 98 -4.33 -17.22 10.31
N LYS A 99 -3.25 -16.52 9.94
CA LYS A 99 -1.89 -16.67 10.47
C LYS A 99 -1.32 -15.30 10.82
N LYS A 100 -0.23 -15.28 11.58
CA LYS A 100 0.57 -14.07 11.81
C LYS A 100 1.74 -14.06 10.83
N ILE A 101 1.80 -13.04 9.98
CA ILE A 101 2.85 -12.88 8.97
C ILE A 101 3.69 -11.68 9.38
N ALA A 102 4.98 -11.90 9.68
CA ALA A 102 5.92 -10.83 9.96
C ALA A 102 6.28 -10.06 8.68
N CYS A 103 6.42 -8.75 8.81
CA CYS A 103 6.56 -7.78 7.74
C CYS A 103 7.68 -6.80 8.11
N ASP A 104 8.60 -6.52 7.18
CA ASP A 104 9.57 -5.45 7.38
C ASP A 104 8.92 -4.09 7.09
N ILE A 105 9.17 -3.13 7.98
CA ILE A 105 8.95 -1.71 7.75
C ILE A 105 10.27 -1.09 7.30
N ILE A 106 10.20 -0.37 6.20
CA ILE A 106 11.31 0.41 5.68
C ILE A 106 11.30 1.78 6.36
N ASP A 107 12.34 2.05 7.15
CA ASP A 107 12.52 3.34 7.81
C ASP A 107 13.10 4.38 6.83
N ALA A 108 12.28 4.83 5.87
CA ALA A 108 12.60 5.85 4.88
C ALA A 108 11.60 6.99 4.84
N GLU A 109 12.03 8.09 4.24
CA GLU A 109 11.12 9.05 3.64
C GLU A 109 10.69 8.54 2.24
N TYR A 110 9.38 8.41 2.03
CA TYR A 110 8.83 8.05 0.73
C TYR A 110 8.84 9.28 -0.20
N PRO A 111 9.12 9.13 -1.52
CA PRO A 111 9.10 10.26 -2.44
C PRO A 111 7.72 10.94 -2.51
N ALA A 112 7.71 12.26 -2.70
CA ALA A 112 6.51 13.09 -2.85
C ALA A 112 5.73 12.78 -4.15
N TYR A 113 4.96 11.70 -4.13
CA TYR A 113 4.26 11.14 -5.28
C TYR A 113 3.06 11.98 -5.72
N GLU A 114 2.53 12.83 -4.84
CA GLU A 114 1.43 13.76 -5.12
C GLU A 114 1.80 14.75 -6.23
N LYS A 115 3.09 15.07 -6.37
CA LYS A 115 3.60 16.00 -7.41
C LYS A 115 3.39 15.47 -8.83
N VAL A 116 3.25 14.16 -9.00
CA VAL A 116 3.06 13.52 -10.30
C VAL A 116 1.62 13.03 -10.51
N MET A 117 0.75 13.21 -9.52
CA MET A 117 -0.67 12.87 -9.67
C MET A 117 -1.35 13.85 -10.63
N PRO A 118 -2.16 13.36 -11.59
CA PRO A 118 -2.97 14.23 -12.44
C PRO A 118 -3.94 15.05 -11.58
N LYS A 119 -3.95 16.38 -11.78
CA LYS A 119 -4.85 17.29 -11.05
C LYS A 119 -6.32 17.18 -11.51
N ASP A 120 -6.52 16.67 -12.72
CA ASP A 120 -7.83 16.48 -13.34
C ASP A 120 -7.90 15.06 -13.93
N PRO A 121 -8.12 14.04 -13.07
CA PRO A 121 -8.20 12.67 -13.54
C PRO A 121 -9.48 12.53 -14.39
N LYS A 122 -9.31 12.34 -15.70
CA LYS A 122 -10.42 11.86 -16.54
C LYS A 122 -10.90 10.53 -15.94
N PRO A 123 -12.21 10.35 -15.71
CA PRO A 123 -12.73 9.07 -15.25
C PRO A 123 -12.25 7.96 -16.20
N GLU A 124 -11.85 6.81 -15.64
CA GLU A 124 -11.38 5.65 -16.41
C GLU A 124 -12.32 5.42 -17.59
N MET A 125 -11.78 5.57 -18.82
CA MET A 125 -12.46 5.03 -19.99
C MET A 125 -12.41 3.51 -19.84
N GLU A 126 -13.54 2.90 -19.48
CA GLU A 126 -13.74 1.47 -19.68
C GLU A 126 -13.56 1.18 -21.18
N TYR A 127 -12.39 0.66 -21.56
CA TYR A 127 -12.20 0.08 -22.88
C TYR A 127 -13.03 -1.20 -22.94
N VAL A 128 -14.27 -1.09 -23.40
CA VAL A 128 -15.06 -2.24 -23.86
C VAL A 128 -14.38 -2.75 -25.12
N TRP A 129 -13.62 -3.84 -24.99
CA TRP A 129 -13.18 -4.63 -26.15
C TRP A 129 -14.41 -5.28 -26.78
N THR A 130 -15.05 -4.60 -27.74
CA THR A 130 -15.91 -5.29 -28.69
C THR A 130 -14.99 -6.04 -29.65
N SER A 131 -14.93 -7.35 -29.49
CA SER A 131 -14.30 -8.22 -30.49
C SER A 131 -15.18 -8.18 -31.74
N SER A 132 -14.62 -7.66 -32.84
CA SER A 132 -15.20 -7.80 -34.19
C SER A 132 -14.80 -9.13 -34.81
#